data_AF-A0A8X6VQG6-F1
#
_entry.id   AF-A0A8X6VQG6-F1
#
_cell.length_a   1.000
_cell.length_b   1.000
_cell.length_c   1.000
_cell.angle_alpha   90.00
_cell.angle_beta   90.00
_cell.angle_gamma   90.00
#
_symmetry.space_group_name_H-M   'P 1'
#
loop_
_entity.id
_entity.type
_entity.pdbx_description
1 polymer ?
#
loop_
_entity_poly.entity_id
_entity_poly.type
_entity_poly.pdbx_seq_one_letter_code
_entity_poly.pdbx_strand_id
1 'polypeptide(L)'
;MNIDPFSSTTYGKCARRLDNAYTLTSENIFAEIHREIKNVYENGAEITDLSVSFDGTWLTRGHTSLIGVGCVKMLTGYVVDFEVMKKVYGPDIVIKKEECINHVSKRLGTALRSTVKDCRAQGISLGGKAHGSLKEATIKKLTTYYQKAILRNKGDECYENSNICYIVA
;
A
#
# COMPACT_ATOMS: atom_id res chain seq x y z
N MET A 1 26.36 5.63 -5.06
CA MET A 1 26.78 4.37 -5.70
C MET A 1 25.90 4.18 -6.91
N ASN A 2 26.44 4.31 -8.11
CA ASN A 2 25.69 4.12 -9.35
C ASN A 2 25.76 2.62 -9.66
N ILE A 3 24.66 1.90 -9.48
CA ILE A 3 24.59 0.48 -9.78
C ILE A 3 24.02 0.38 -11.19
N ASP A 4 24.81 -0.13 -12.11
CA ASP A 4 24.33 -0.33 -13.48
C ASP A 4 23.18 -1.35 -13.50
N PRO A 5 22.09 -1.07 -14.22
CA PRO A 5 20.95 -1.96 -14.26
C PRO A 5 21.33 -3.28 -14.92
N PHE A 6 20.87 -4.40 -14.36
CA PHE A 6 21.05 -5.71 -14.97
C PHE A 6 20.47 -5.76 -16.38
N SER A 7 21.12 -6.48 -17.29
CA SER A 7 20.50 -6.84 -18.56
C SER A 7 19.28 -7.73 -18.33
N SER A 8 18.30 -7.68 -19.23
CA SER A 8 17.05 -8.47 -19.11
C SER A 8 17.32 -9.96 -18.92
N THR A 9 18.33 -10.49 -19.61
CA THR A 9 18.71 -11.91 -19.52
C THR A 9 19.30 -12.25 -18.16
N THR A 10 20.17 -11.39 -17.62
CA THR A 10 20.77 -11.58 -16.29
C THR A 10 19.71 -11.44 -15.20
N TYR A 11 18.83 -10.44 -15.31
CA TYR A 11 17.69 -10.26 -14.41
C TYR A 11 16.79 -11.50 -14.39
N GLY A 12 16.40 -12.02 -15.55
CA GLY A 12 15.56 -13.22 -15.64
C GLY A 12 16.21 -14.46 -15.03
N LYS A 13 17.53 -14.62 -15.20
CA LYS A 13 18.28 -15.72 -14.55
C LYS A 13 18.28 -15.58 -13.02
N CYS A 14 18.50 -14.37 -12.50
CA CYS A 14 18.47 -14.11 -11.07
C CYS A 14 17.06 -14.33 -10.49
N ALA A 15 16.03 -13.79 -11.14
CA ALA A 15 14.64 -13.94 -10.74
C ALA A 15 14.24 -15.42 -10.67
N ARG A 16 14.57 -16.22 -11.69
CA ARG A 16 14.28 -17.66 -11.70
C ARG A 16 15.03 -18.43 -10.60
N ARG A 17 16.29 -18.06 -10.32
CA ARG A 17 17.05 -18.70 -9.23
C ARG A 17 16.43 -18.40 -7.87
N LEU A 18 15.97 -17.17 -7.67
CA LEU A 18 15.24 -16.77 -6.47
C LEU A 18 13.93 -17.54 -6.37
N ASP A 19 13.13 -17.56 -7.44
CA ASP A 19 11.84 -18.26 -7.50
C ASP A 19 11.96 -19.75 -7.14
N ASN A 20 12.94 -20.46 -7.73
CA ASN A 20 13.20 -21.85 -7.39
C ASN A 20 13.61 -22.05 -5.93
N ALA A 21 14.45 -21.15 -5.40
CA ALA A 21 14.88 -21.23 -4.00
C ALA A 21 13.69 -20.98 -3.05
N TYR A 22 12.87 -19.97 -3.33
CA TYR A 22 11.66 -19.68 -2.56
C TYR A 22 10.67 -20.83 -2.60
N THR A 23 10.42 -21.42 -3.78
CA THR A 23 9.51 -22.56 -3.95
C THR A 23 9.98 -23.73 -3.10
N LEU A 24 11.24 -24.15 -3.24
CA LEU A 24 11.82 -25.25 -2.47
C LEU A 24 11.77 -24.99 -0.96
N THR A 25 12.11 -23.79 -0.51
CA THR A 25 12.06 -23.43 0.92
C THR A 25 10.62 -23.44 1.43
N SER A 26 9.67 -22.92 0.65
CA SER A 26 8.26 -22.92 1.04
C SER A 26 7.73 -24.35 1.18
N GLU A 27 7.98 -25.23 0.21
CA GLU A 27 7.57 -26.64 0.27
C GLU A 27 8.09 -27.35 1.52
N ASN A 28 9.36 -27.12 1.88
CA ASN A 28 9.95 -27.70 3.08
C ASN A 28 9.31 -27.17 4.36
N ILE A 29 9.07 -25.85 4.45
CA ILE A 29 8.42 -25.22 5.62
C ILE A 29 6.99 -25.76 5.77
N PHE A 30 6.21 -25.82 4.69
CA PHE A 30 4.84 -26.34 4.75
C PHE A 30 4.81 -27.83 5.09
N ALA A 31 5.76 -28.63 4.61
CA ALA A 31 5.87 -30.03 5.00
C ALA A 31 6.16 -30.20 6.50
N GLU A 32 7.00 -29.35 7.08
CA GLU A 32 7.29 -29.36 8.51
C GLU A 32 6.07 -28.92 9.33
N ILE A 33 5.40 -27.84 8.93
CA ILE A 33 4.16 -27.36 9.57
C ILE A 33 3.07 -28.44 9.53
N HIS A 34 2.86 -29.09 8.38
CA HIS A 34 1.87 -30.18 8.25
C HIS A 34 2.18 -31.36 9.18
N ARG A 35 3.46 -31.68 9.37
CA ARG A 35 3.89 -32.73 10.31
C ARG A 35 3.60 -32.33 11.76
N GLU A 36 3.90 -31.10 12.15
CA GLU A 36 3.60 -30.59 13.49
C GLU A 36 2.09 -30.58 13.76
N ILE A 37 1.30 -30.10 12.81
CA ILE A 37 -0.17 -30.09 12.88
C ILE A 37 -0.72 -31.51 13.04
N LYS A 38 -0.21 -32.47 12.25
CA LYS A 38 -0.63 -33.88 12.36
C LYS A 38 -0.38 -34.45 13.76
N ASN A 39 0.79 -34.17 14.35
CA ASN A 39 1.11 -34.61 15.70
C ASN A 39 0.16 -34.00 16.75
N VAL A 40 -0.24 -32.74 16.57
CA VAL A 40 -1.20 -32.08 17.49
C VAL A 40 -2.57 -32.75 17.42
N TYR A 41 -3.05 -33.11 16.23
CA TYR A 41 -4.33 -33.82 16.05
C TYR A 41 -4.33 -35.23 16.64
N GLU A 42 -3.24 -36.00 16.46
CA GLU A 42 -3.12 -37.36 17.00
C GLU A 42 -3.11 -37.39 18.54
N ASN A 43 -2.75 -36.28 19.20
CA ASN A 43 -2.78 -36.13 20.64
C ASN A 43 -4.15 -35.67 21.20
N GLY A 44 -5.20 -35.70 20.38
CA GLY A 44 -6.58 -35.45 20.83
C GLY A 44 -6.93 -33.98 21.06
N ALA A 45 -6.18 -33.05 20.47
CA ALA A 45 -6.53 -31.63 20.50
C ALA A 45 -7.80 -31.37 19.67
N GLU A 46 -8.76 -30.67 20.26
CA GLU A 46 -9.96 -30.20 19.57
C GLU A 46 -9.58 -29.16 18.49
N ILE A 47 -10.32 -29.12 17.37
CA ILE A 47 -10.05 -28.19 16.26
C ILE A 47 -10.03 -26.76 16.83
N THR A 48 -8.84 -26.17 16.89
CA THR A 48 -8.69 -24.77 17.30
C THR A 48 -9.05 -23.86 16.14
N ASP A 49 -9.62 -22.71 16.47
CA ASP A 49 -10.16 -21.76 15.50
C ASP A 49 -9.16 -21.49 14.35
N LEU A 50 -9.61 -21.72 13.12
CA LEU A 50 -8.86 -21.34 11.93
C LEU A 50 -9.14 -19.86 11.66
N SER A 51 -8.07 -19.07 11.61
CA SER A 51 -8.12 -17.67 11.18
C SER A 51 -7.70 -17.56 9.72
N VAL A 52 -8.34 -16.68 8.97
CA VAL A 52 -7.91 -16.34 7.60
C VAL A 52 -7.56 -14.87 7.59
N SER A 53 -6.36 -14.53 7.14
CA SER A 53 -5.91 -13.15 6.94
C SER A 53 -5.60 -12.88 5.48
N PHE A 54 -5.93 -11.68 5.01
CA PHE A 54 -5.68 -11.24 3.63
C PHE A 54 -4.83 -9.97 3.65
N ASP A 55 -3.79 -9.92 2.81
CA ASP A 55 -3.00 -8.72 2.56
C ASP A 55 -2.97 -8.37 1.08
N GLY A 56 -3.10 -7.08 0.73
CA GLY A 56 -3.11 -6.59 -0.65
C GLY A 56 -1.83 -5.81 -0.96
N THR A 57 -0.98 -6.33 -1.85
CA THR A 57 0.25 -5.63 -2.25
C THR A 57 0.02 -4.73 -3.46
N TRP A 58 0.45 -3.46 -3.36
CA TRP A 58 0.32 -2.50 -4.46
C TRP A 58 1.51 -2.54 -5.42
N LEU A 59 1.35 -3.16 -6.60
CA LEU A 59 2.46 -3.38 -7.55
C LEU A 59 3.03 -2.07 -8.13
N THR A 60 2.20 -1.05 -8.38
CA THR A 60 2.65 0.24 -8.91
C THR A 60 1.81 1.43 -8.43
N ARG A 61 2.47 2.58 -8.25
CA ARG A 61 1.83 3.86 -7.86
C ARG A 61 0.92 4.34 -8.99
N GLY A 62 -0.39 4.25 -8.80
CA GLY A 62 -1.39 4.74 -9.76
C GLY A 62 -2.31 3.66 -10.32
N HIS A 63 -2.04 2.39 -10.05
CA HIS A 63 -2.91 1.28 -10.44
C HIS A 63 -3.67 0.71 -9.23
N THR A 64 -4.94 0.38 -9.43
CA THR A 64 -5.73 -0.47 -8.53
C THR A 64 -5.02 -1.80 -8.44
N SER A 65 -4.44 -2.12 -7.30
CA SER A 65 -3.70 -3.37 -7.19
C SER A 65 -4.69 -4.48 -6.94
N LEU A 66 -4.74 -5.39 -7.91
CA LEU A 66 -5.66 -6.52 -7.90
C LEU A 66 -4.96 -7.78 -7.39
N ILE A 67 -3.82 -7.68 -6.72
CA ILE A 67 -3.09 -8.84 -6.20
C ILE A 67 -3.15 -8.77 -4.69
N GLY A 68 -3.71 -9.80 -4.08
CA GLY A 68 -3.57 -10.02 -2.64
C GLY A 68 -3.25 -11.46 -2.34
N VAL A 69 -2.80 -11.66 -1.12
CA VAL A 69 -2.39 -12.94 -0.58
C VAL A 69 -3.33 -13.24 0.56
N GLY A 70 -4.11 -14.30 0.44
CA GLY A 70 -4.84 -14.89 1.54
C GLY A 70 -3.96 -15.93 2.22
N CYS A 71 -3.90 -15.95 3.54
CA CYS A 71 -3.26 -17.01 4.29
C CYS A 71 -4.21 -17.56 5.35
N VAL A 72 -4.25 -18.89 5.44
CA VAL A 72 -4.99 -19.63 6.46
C VAL A 72 -4.01 -19.94 7.59
N LYS A 73 -4.36 -19.50 8.79
CA LYS A 73 -3.51 -19.57 9.97
C LYS A 73 -4.26 -20.19 11.15
N MET A 74 -3.64 -21.15 11.82
CA MET A 74 -4.15 -21.73 13.07
C MET A 74 -3.84 -20.79 14.26
N LEU A 75 -4.66 -20.79 15.32
CA LEU A 75 -4.41 -19.98 16.54
C LEU A 75 -3.01 -20.15 17.12
N THR A 76 -2.40 -21.32 16.93
CA THR A 76 -1.02 -21.67 17.31
C THR A 76 0.04 -20.79 16.65
N GLY A 77 -0.29 -20.04 15.61
CA GLY A 77 0.64 -19.12 14.95
C GLY A 77 1.08 -19.56 13.55
N TYR A 78 0.81 -20.80 13.17
CA TYR A 78 1.30 -21.40 11.93
C TYR A 78 0.40 -21.11 10.73
N VAL A 79 1.02 -20.76 9.60
CA VAL A 79 0.34 -20.64 8.30
C VAL A 79 0.25 -22.04 7.70
N VAL A 80 -0.98 -22.50 7.50
CA VAL A 80 -1.29 -23.82 6.95
C VAL A 80 -1.24 -23.79 5.42
N ASP A 81 -1.78 -22.72 4.84
CA ASP A 81 -1.83 -22.55 3.40
C ASP A 81 -1.89 -21.06 3.04
N PHE A 82 -1.50 -20.73 1.81
CA PHE A 82 -1.62 -19.39 1.26
C PHE A 82 -2.00 -19.44 -0.22
N GLU A 83 -2.84 -18.49 -0.64
CA GLU A 83 -3.26 -18.36 -2.02
C GLU A 83 -3.02 -16.94 -2.51
N VAL A 84 -2.39 -16.84 -3.69
CA VAL A 84 -2.18 -15.54 -4.36
C VAL A 84 -3.38 -15.27 -5.26
N MET A 85 -4.27 -14.40 -4.78
CA MET A 85 -5.51 -14.06 -5.46
C MET A 85 -5.35 -12.87 -6.39
N LYS A 86 -5.94 -12.99 -7.58
CA LYS A 86 -6.21 -11.85 -8.46
C LYS A 86 -7.65 -11.38 -8.23
N LYS A 87 -7.86 -10.07 -8.10
CA LYS A 87 -9.15 -9.43 -7.78
C LYS A 87 -9.73 -9.90 -6.44
N VAL A 88 -8.97 -9.73 -5.36
CA VAL A 88 -9.33 -10.15 -3.97
C VAL A 88 -10.74 -9.74 -3.56
N TYR A 89 -11.19 -8.56 -3.97
CA TYR A 89 -12.49 -8.01 -3.59
C TYR A 89 -13.61 -8.38 -4.58
N GLY A 90 -13.36 -9.31 -5.52
CA GLY A 90 -14.33 -9.68 -6.55
C GLY A 90 -14.48 -8.64 -7.67
N PRO A 91 -15.26 -8.96 -8.71
CA PRO A 91 -15.51 -8.05 -9.83
C PRO A 91 -16.40 -6.86 -9.46
N ASP A 92 -17.21 -6.99 -8.40
CA ASP A 92 -18.29 -6.05 -8.07
C ASP A 92 -17.88 -5.01 -7.01
N ILE A 93 -16.77 -5.21 -6.30
CA ILE A 93 -16.28 -4.24 -5.31
C ILE A 93 -15.35 -3.24 -6.00
N VAL A 94 -15.88 -2.03 -6.17
CA VAL A 94 -15.11 -0.89 -6.65
C VAL A 94 -14.29 -0.32 -5.49
N ILE A 95 -13.01 -0.66 -5.43
CA ILE A 95 -12.09 -0.08 -4.45
C ILE A 95 -11.88 1.39 -4.79
N LYS A 96 -12.44 2.29 -3.95
CA LYS A 96 -12.16 3.72 -4.04
C LYS A 96 -10.86 4.00 -3.30
N LYS A 97 -9.87 4.46 -4.06
CA LYS A 97 -8.58 4.85 -3.51
C LYS A 97 -8.75 6.17 -2.75
N GLU A 98 -8.57 6.13 -1.44
CA GLU A 98 -8.32 7.36 -0.69
C GLU A 98 -6.95 7.91 -1.10
N GLU A 99 -6.92 9.19 -1.43
CA GLU A 99 -5.68 9.84 -1.83
C GLU A 99 -4.76 9.85 -0.62
N CYS A 100 -3.60 9.19 -0.71
CA CYS A 100 -2.68 9.18 0.42
C CYS A 100 -2.31 10.61 0.79
N ILE A 101 -2.06 10.87 2.07
CA ILE A 101 -1.82 12.22 2.60
C ILE A 101 -0.68 12.93 1.84
N ASN A 102 0.33 12.15 1.44
CA ASN A 102 1.43 12.61 0.60
C ASN A 102 0.97 13.02 -0.81
N HIS A 103 -0.05 12.37 -1.37
CA HIS A 103 -0.66 12.73 -2.64
C HIS A 103 -1.50 14.01 -2.55
N VAL A 104 -2.36 14.15 -1.53
CA VAL A 104 -3.14 15.37 -1.29
C VAL A 104 -2.22 16.59 -1.18
N SER A 105 -1.15 16.45 -0.40
CA SER A 105 -0.13 17.48 -0.24
C SER A 105 0.55 17.84 -1.57
N LYS A 106 0.90 16.84 -2.39
CA LYS A 106 1.50 17.08 -3.72
C LYS A 106 0.53 17.81 -4.67
N ARG A 107 -0.75 17.44 -4.69
CA ARG A 107 -1.77 18.09 -5.53
C ARG A 107 -1.97 19.55 -5.14
N LEU A 108 -2.11 19.83 -3.85
CA LEU A 108 -2.21 21.20 -3.34
C LEU A 108 -1.00 22.05 -3.77
N GLY A 109 0.21 21.52 -3.59
CA GLY A 109 1.43 22.21 -4.01
C GLY A 109 1.48 22.48 -5.52
N THR A 110 1.04 21.53 -6.35
CA THR A 110 0.97 21.72 -7.82
C THR A 110 -0.07 22.76 -8.22
N ALA A 111 -1.27 22.71 -7.62
CA ALA A 111 -2.34 23.65 -7.91
C ALA A 111 -1.92 25.10 -7.59
N LEU A 112 -1.34 25.34 -6.41
CA LEU A 112 -0.85 26.66 -6.00
C LEU A 112 0.21 27.20 -6.96
N ARG A 113 1.14 26.35 -7.44
CA ARG A 113 2.14 26.74 -8.43
C ARG A 113 1.53 27.07 -9.79
N SER A 114 0.53 26.30 -10.22
CA SER A 114 -0.21 26.59 -11.45
C SER A 114 -0.89 27.94 -11.36
N THR A 115 -1.65 28.20 -10.29
CA THR A 115 -2.34 29.47 -10.09
C THR A 115 -1.37 30.66 -10.08
N VAL A 116 -0.21 30.55 -9.42
CA VAL A 116 0.82 31.61 -9.47
C VAL A 116 1.31 31.86 -10.89
N LYS A 117 1.48 30.81 -11.69
CA LYS A 117 1.88 30.91 -13.11
C LYS A 117 0.77 31.55 -13.96
N ASP A 118 -0.47 31.15 -13.77
CA ASP A 118 -1.62 31.61 -14.54
C ASP A 118 -1.93 33.09 -14.25
N CYS A 119 -1.92 33.50 -12.98
CA CYS A 119 -2.08 34.90 -12.60
C CYS A 119 -0.92 35.76 -13.14
N ARG A 120 0.31 35.24 -13.15
CA ARG A 120 1.44 35.95 -13.77
C ARG A 120 1.22 36.17 -15.27
N ALA A 121 0.62 35.21 -15.97
CA ALA A 121 0.28 35.34 -17.39
C ALA A 121 -0.78 36.44 -17.64
N GLN A 122 -1.65 36.68 -16.67
CA GLN A 122 -2.66 37.75 -16.69
C GLN A 122 -2.11 39.12 -16.21
N GLY A 123 -0.81 39.23 -15.94
CA GLY A 123 -0.19 40.46 -15.44
C GLY A 123 -0.35 40.69 -13.93
N ILE A 124 -0.90 39.72 -13.19
CA ILE A 124 -1.12 39.79 -11.74
C ILE A 124 0.04 39.09 -11.02
N SER A 125 0.80 39.81 -10.20
CA SER A 125 1.92 39.23 -9.43
C SER A 125 1.47 38.72 -8.06
N LEU A 126 1.22 37.41 -7.94
CA LEU A 126 1.02 36.73 -6.65
C LEU A 126 2.34 36.39 -5.93
N GLY A 127 3.48 36.63 -6.59
CA GLY A 127 4.82 36.59 -6.01
C GLY A 127 5.33 37.99 -5.65
N GLY A 128 6.38 38.07 -4.82
CA GLY A 128 7.02 39.35 -4.48
C GLY A 128 7.45 39.44 -3.01
N LYS A 129 7.94 40.59 -2.54
CA LYS A 129 8.40 40.75 -1.15
C LYS A 129 7.25 40.97 -0.14
N ALA A 130 6.02 41.15 -0.60
CA ALA A 130 4.86 41.40 0.25
C ALA A 130 4.53 40.20 1.16
N HIS A 131 3.99 40.51 2.34
CA HIS A 131 3.41 39.53 3.25
C HIS A 131 2.22 38.82 2.57
N GLY A 132 2.11 37.51 2.72
CA GLY A 132 1.10 36.71 2.02
C GLY A 132 1.43 36.33 0.57
N SER A 133 2.61 36.71 0.06
CA SER A 133 3.06 36.29 -1.27
C SER A 133 3.24 34.77 -1.37
N LEU A 134 2.75 34.20 -2.47
CA LEU A 134 2.86 32.77 -2.79
C LEU A 134 4.23 32.46 -3.42
N LYS A 135 5.30 32.68 -2.65
CA LYS A 135 6.64 32.18 -2.99
C LYS A 135 6.70 30.67 -2.82
N GLU A 136 7.66 30.02 -3.48
CA GLU A 136 7.93 28.58 -3.32
C GLU A 136 8.08 28.16 -1.84
N ALA A 137 8.76 28.98 -1.02
CA ALA A 137 8.89 28.71 0.41
C ALA A 137 7.54 28.74 1.15
N THR A 138 6.64 29.66 0.79
CA THR A 138 5.28 29.77 1.35
C THR A 138 4.43 28.58 0.92
N ILE A 139 4.45 28.22 -0.37
CA ILE A 139 3.73 27.07 -0.91
C ILE A 139 4.16 25.78 -0.23
N LYS A 140 5.47 25.60 0.01
CA LYS A 140 6.00 24.44 0.74
C LYS A 140 5.49 24.40 2.19
N LYS A 141 5.47 25.54 2.89
CA LYS A 141 4.92 25.63 4.26
C LYS A 141 3.43 25.29 4.30
N LEU A 142 2.63 25.82 3.37
CA LEU A 142 1.20 25.51 3.25
C LEU A 142 0.96 24.03 2.98
N THR A 143 1.69 23.47 2.02
CA THR A 143 1.61 22.04 1.68
C THR A 143 1.92 21.16 2.90
N THR A 144 3.00 21.46 3.62
CA THR A 144 3.37 20.74 4.86
C THR A 144 2.36 20.94 5.98
N TYR A 145 1.75 22.13 6.09
CA TYR A 145 0.72 22.40 7.09
C TYR A 145 -0.51 21.53 6.85
N TYR A 146 -1.04 21.51 5.62
CA TYR A 146 -2.19 20.67 5.27
C TYR A 146 -1.89 19.19 5.44
N GLN A 147 -0.68 18.75 5.06
CA GLN A 147 -0.22 17.38 5.33
C GLN A 147 -0.32 17.04 6.82
N LYS A 148 0.19 17.91 7.69
CA LYS A 148 0.17 17.74 9.15
C LYS A 148 -1.22 17.85 9.73
N ALA A 149 -2.08 18.70 9.20
CA ALA A 149 -3.47 18.84 9.64
C ALA A 149 -4.25 17.55 9.37
N ILE A 150 -4.11 16.98 8.18
CA ILE A 150 -4.73 15.68 7.84
C ILE A 150 -4.17 14.57 8.73
N LEU A 151 -2.86 14.55 9.00
CA LEU A 151 -2.26 13.56 9.91
C LEU A 151 -2.76 13.68 11.35
N ARG A 152 -2.94 14.90 11.84
CA ARG A 152 -3.38 15.17 13.22
C ARG A 152 -4.85 14.83 13.46
N ASN A 153 -5.66 14.86 12.41
CA ASN A 153 -7.08 14.56 12.45
C ASN A 153 -7.38 13.14 11.94
N LYS A 154 -6.37 12.29 11.73
CA LYS A 154 -6.53 10.89 11.32
C LYS A 154 -7.15 10.12 12.50
N GLY A 155 -8.46 9.86 12.44
CA GLY A 155 -9.23 9.17 13.48
C GLY A 155 -10.47 9.94 13.97
N ASP A 156 -10.61 11.22 13.63
CA ASP A 156 -11.85 11.98 13.85
C ASP A 156 -12.84 11.67 12.70
N GLU A 157 -13.30 10.42 12.61
CA GLU A 157 -14.27 10.01 11.59
C GLU A 157 -15.68 10.45 11.98
N CYS A 158 -16.11 11.59 11.45
CA CYS A 158 -17.52 11.90 11.28
C CYS A 158 -18.01 11.40 9.90
N TYR A 159 -18.12 10.10 9.65
CA TYR A 159 -18.95 9.58 8.53
C TYR A 159 -19.40 8.14 8.80
N GLU A 160 -20.60 8.02 9.38
CA GLU A 160 -21.42 6.81 9.31
C GLU A 160 -21.95 6.58 7.88
N ASN A 161 -22.17 5.31 7.56
CA ASN A 161 -22.99 4.79 6.47
C ASN A 161 -22.43 4.86 5.05
N SER A 162 -21.69 3.82 4.65
CA SER A 162 -21.83 3.10 3.37
C SER A 162 -20.93 1.87 3.39
N ASN A 163 -21.33 0.79 2.70
CA ASN A 163 -20.59 -0.48 2.53
C ASN A 163 -19.25 -0.34 1.76
N ILE A 164 -18.42 0.64 2.10
CA ILE A 164 -17.16 0.95 1.45
C ILE A 164 -16.06 0.65 2.46
N CYS A 165 -15.25 -0.36 2.17
CA CYS A 165 -14.05 -0.64 2.94
C CYS A 165 -12.97 0.38 2.54
N TYR A 166 -12.65 1.31 3.44
CA TYR A 166 -11.58 2.28 3.25
C TYR A 166 -10.27 1.71 3.81
N ILE A 167 -9.27 1.49 2.96
CA ILE A 167 -7.92 1.12 3.41
C ILE A 167 -7.10 2.40 3.52
N VAL A 168 -6.92 2.87 4.75
CA VAL A 168 -6.02 3.98 5.06
C VAL A 168 -4.61 3.43 5.22
N ALA A 169 -3.77 3.58 4.20
CA ALA A 169 -2.33 3.34 4.31
C ALA A 169 -1.63 4.39 5.19
#